data_AF-A0A527VWD3-F1
#
_entry.id   AF-A0A527VWD3-F1
#
_cell.length_a   1.000
_cell.length_b   1.000
_cell.length_c   1.000
_cell.angle_alpha   90.00
_cell.angle_beta   90.00
_cell.angle_gamma   90.00
#
_symmetry.space_group_name_H-M   'P 1'
#
loop_
_entity.id
_entity.type
_entity.pdbx_description
1 polymer ?
#
loop_
_entity_poly.entity_id
_entity_poly.type
_entity_poly.pdbx_seq_one_letter_code
_entity_poly.pdbx_strand_id
1 'polypeptide(L)'
;MKIGMITDSLGNLSFDEMLRASAELGLETLEFACGNWSSAPHIDLAAMLESPATRAEFVAKVRDHGLTIAALNCSGNPLHPGPQGKQHR
;
A
#
# COMPACT_ATOMS: atom_id res chain seq x y z
N MET A 1 3.92 -12.25 -17.88
CA MET A 1 3.48 -12.58 -16.51
C MET A 1 4.15 -11.56 -15.60
N LYS A 2 3.39 -10.82 -14.79
CA LYS A 2 3.95 -9.75 -13.94
C LYS A 2 4.36 -10.29 -12.58
N ILE A 3 5.49 -9.84 -12.05
CA ILE A 3 5.91 -10.13 -10.67
C ILE A 3 5.57 -8.93 -9.78
N GLY A 4 5.00 -9.21 -8.60
CA GLY A 4 4.64 -8.17 -7.64
C GLY A 4 4.77 -8.60 -6.19
N MET A 5 4.61 -7.65 -5.29
CA MET A 5 4.85 -7.82 -3.85
C MET A 5 3.86 -6.99 -3.02
N ILE A 6 3.52 -7.49 -1.83
CA ILE A 6 2.84 -6.70 -0.79
C ILE A 6 3.85 -5.79 -0.06
N THR A 7 3.51 -4.50 0.07
CA THR A 7 4.46 -3.48 0.56
C THR A 7 4.92 -3.68 2.01
N ASP A 8 4.17 -4.45 2.81
CA ASP A 8 4.58 -4.83 4.17
C ASP A 8 5.92 -5.59 4.21
N SER A 9 6.30 -6.25 3.11
CA SER A 9 7.61 -6.91 2.98
C SER A 9 8.79 -5.95 3.17
N LEU A 10 8.57 -4.65 2.97
CA LEU A 10 9.55 -3.57 3.12
C LEU A 10 9.05 -2.49 4.10
N GLY A 11 8.27 -2.88 5.12
CA GLY A 11 7.63 -1.95 6.06
C GLY A 11 8.59 -1.08 6.89
N ASN A 12 9.87 -1.41 6.92
CA ASN A 12 10.91 -0.62 7.58
C ASN A 12 11.48 0.51 6.70
N LEU A 13 11.12 0.57 5.42
CA LEU A 13 11.54 1.62 4.49
C LEU A 13 10.49 2.73 4.40
N SER A 14 10.93 3.95 4.08
CA SER A 14 10.01 5.01 3.65
C SER A 14 9.33 4.65 2.33
N PHE A 15 8.26 5.36 1.97
CA PHE A 15 7.55 5.16 0.71
C PHE A 15 8.49 5.26 -0.52
N ASP A 16 9.31 6.32 -0.58
CA ASP A 16 10.21 6.54 -1.71
C ASP A 16 11.35 5.49 -1.78
N GLU A 17 11.88 5.07 -0.63
CA GLU A 17 12.86 3.97 -0.55
C GLU A 17 12.25 2.63 -0.97
N MET A 18 11.01 2.35 -0.56
CA MET A 18 10.28 1.13 -0.93
C MET A 18 10.03 1.07 -2.44
N LEU A 19 9.62 2.17 -3.07
CA LEU A 19 9.43 2.23 -4.53
C LEU A 19 10.75 1.99 -5.28
N ARG A 20 11.83 2.63 -4.84
CA ARG A 20 13.16 2.45 -5.42
C ARG A 20 13.62 0.99 -5.32
N ALA A 21 13.58 0.42 -4.12
CA ALA A 21 13.97 -0.96 -3.89
C ALA A 21 13.14 -1.94 -4.73
N SER A 22 11.83 -1.70 -4.84
CA SER A 22 10.93 -2.53 -5.65
C SER A 22 11.31 -2.51 -7.14
N ALA A 23 11.62 -1.33 -7.68
CA ALA A 23 12.07 -1.19 -9.06
C ALA A 23 13.46 -1.83 -9.29
N GLU A 24 14.40 -1.63 -8.36
CA GLU A 24 15.75 -2.25 -8.42
C GLU A 24 15.70 -3.79 -8.37
N LEU A 25 14.73 -4.35 -7.65
CA LEU A 25 14.45 -5.78 -7.60
C LEU A 25 13.74 -6.32 -8.87
N GLY A 26 13.38 -5.44 -9.81
CA GLY A 26 12.68 -5.83 -11.04
C GLY A 26 11.21 -6.19 -10.83
N LEU A 27 10.59 -5.73 -9.75
CA LEU A 27 9.14 -5.86 -9.56
C LEU A 27 8.41 -4.95 -10.56
N GLU A 28 7.23 -5.38 -10.98
CA GLU A 28 6.40 -4.63 -11.95
C GLU A 28 5.13 -4.06 -11.30
N THR A 29 4.69 -4.63 -10.18
CA THR A 29 3.43 -4.23 -9.55
C THR A 29 3.45 -4.40 -8.04
N LEU A 30 2.73 -3.54 -7.32
CA LEU A 30 2.68 -3.53 -5.87
C LEU A 30 1.25 -3.68 -5.34
N GLU A 31 1.10 -4.45 -4.27
CA GLU A 31 -0.11 -4.49 -3.45
C GLU A 31 0.15 -3.66 -2.19
N PHE A 32 -0.59 -2.56 -2.03
CA PHE A 32 -0.40 -1.64 -0.92
C PHE A 32 -1.21 -2.07 0.29
N ALA A 33 -0.56 -2.27 1.44
CA ALA A 33 -1.25 -2.52 2.69
C ALA A 33 -1.87 -1.24 3.24
N CYS A 34 -3.20 -1.26 3.43
CA CYS A 34 -4.02 -0.11 3.79
C CYS A 34 -4.53 -0.18 5.25
N GLY A 35 -3.78 -0.82 6.14
CA GLY A 35 -4.05 -0.84 7.57
C GLY A 35 -4.55 -2.19 8.05
N ASN A 36 -5.43 -2.18 9.05
CA ASN A 36 -5.99 -3.37 9.71
C ASN A 36 -4.93 -4.20 10.46
N TRP A 37 -4.48 -5.33 9.90
CA TRP A 37 -3.36 -6.09 10.44
C TRP A 37 -2.00 -5.47 10.10
N SER A 38 -1.94 -4.64 9.06
CA SER A 38 -0.76 -3.86 8.71
C SER A 38 -0.75 -2.53 9.47
N SER A 39 0.45 -2.03 9.79
CA SER A 39 0.65 -0.64 10.24
C SER A 39 0.59 0.38 9.09
N ALA A 40 0.51 -0.08 7.84
CA ALA A 40 0.38 0.71 6.61
C ALA A 40 1.41 1.86 6.47
N PRO A 41 2.72 1.59 6.58
CA PRO A 41 3.73 2.65 6.60
C PRO A 41 3.87 3.42 5.28
N HIS A 42 3.32 2.87 4.18
CA HIS A 42 3.48 3.40 2.82
C HIS A 42 2.25 4.12 2.27
N ILE A 43 1.17 4.25 3.05
CA ILE A 43 -0.04 4.94 2.60
C ILE A 43 -0.72 5.68 3.76
N ASP A 44 -1.04 6.96 3.54
CA ASP A 44 -1.86 7.76 4.45
C ASP A 44 -3.30 7.80 3.93
N LEU A 45 -4.14 6.90 4.43
CA LEU A 45 -5.53 6.79 3.96
C LEU A 45 -6.35 8.05 4.20
N ALA A 46 -6.12 8.77 5.31
CA ALA A 46 -6.88 9.99 5.60
C ALA A 46 -6.59 11.06 4.56
N ALA A 47 -5.31 11.30 4.27
CA ALA A 47 -4.90 12.23 3.22
C ALA A 47 -5.40 11.78 1.84
N MET A 48 -5.38 10.47 1.55
CA MET A 48 -5.87 9.93 0.28
C MET A 48 -7.38 10.11 0.11
N LEU A 49 -8.19 10.07 1.17
CA LEU A 49 -9.64 10.26 1.07
C LEU A 49 -10.00 11.73 0.80
N GLU A 50 -9.35 12.65 1.51
CA GLU A 50 -9.65 14.08 1.47
C GLU A 50 -9.22 14.77 0.16
N SER A 51 -8.17 14.27 -0.51
CA SER A 51 -7.53 15.01 -1.60
C SER A 51 -7.35 14.18 -2.89
N PRO A 52 -8.05 14.53 -3.99
CA PRO A 52 -7.79 13.99 -5.31
C PRO A 52 -6.35 14.25 -5.78
N ALA A 53 -5.76 15.38 -5.41
CA ALA A 53 -4.39 15.72 -5.77
C ALA A 53 -3.38 14.79 -5.09
N THR A 54 -3.61 14.43 -3.83
CA THR A 54 -2.77 13.48 -3.09
C THR A 54 -2.81 12.10 -3.73
N ARG A 55 -3.99 11.63 -4.17
CA ARG A 55 -4.11 10.38 -4.92
C ARG A 55 -3.36 10.44 -6.26
N ALA A 56 -3.44 11.56 -6.98
CA ALA A 56 -2.75 11.74 -8.24
C ALA A 56 -1.21 11.74 -8.07
N GLU A 57 -0.70 12.41 -7.03
CA GLU A 57 0.73 12.41 -6.70
C GLU A 57 1.22 11.00 -6.35
N PHE A 58 0.47 10.28 -5.51
CA PHE A 58 0.80 8.90 -5.14
C PHE A 58 0.91 7.98 -6.35
N VAL A 59 -0.11 7.99 -7.22
CA VAL A 59 -0.12 7.19 -8.45
C VAL A 59 1.01 7.61 -9.39
N ALA A 60 1.31 8.92 -9.48
CA ALA A 60 2.42 9.42 -10.28
C ALA A 60 3.76 8.88 -9.77
N LYS A 61 4.05 8.97 -8.48
CA LYS A 61 5.30 8.45 -7.89
C LYS A 61 5.51 6.97 -8.16
N VAL A 62 4.46 6.16 -8.00
CA VAL A 62 4.50 4.71 -8.32
C VAL A 62 4.85 4.51 -9.80
N ARG A 63 4.15 5.20 -10.70
CA ARG A 63 4.38 5.10 -12.15
C ARG A 63 5.77 5.60 -12.58
N ASP A 64 6.28 6.64 -11.95
CA ASP A 64 7.58 7.23 -12.27
C ASP A 64 8.74 6.28 -11.94
N HIS A 65 8.49 5.26 -11.11
CA HIS A 65 9.40 4.13 -10.84
C HIS A 65 9.16 2.92 -11.76
N GLY A 66 8.30 3.04 -12.78
CA GLY A 66 7.94 1.95 -13.68
C GLY A 66 7.03 0.90 -13.05
N LEU A 67 6.45 1.18 -11.89
CA LEU A 67 5.61 0.24 -11.13
C LEU A 67 4.12 0.49 -11.40
N THR A 68 3.29 -0.54 -11.21
CA THR A 68 1.82 -0.42 -11.18
C THR A 68 1.24 -0.78 -9.82
N ILE A 69 0.00 -0.37 -9.55
CA ILE A 69 -0.75 -0.81 -8.37
C ILE A 69 -1.56 -2.05 -8.78
N ALA A 70 -1.34 -3.17 -8.11
CA ALA A 70 -2.10 -4.42 -8.31
C ALA A 70 -3.39 -4.42 -7.47
N ALA A 71 -3.28 -4.02 -6.21
CA ALA A 71 -4.38 -4.06 -5.25
C ALA A 71 -4.14 -3.10 -4.08
N LEU A 72 -5.24 -2.79 -3.39
CA LEU A 72 -5.23 -2.18 -2.06
C LEU A 72 -5.68 -3.26 -1.06
N ASN A 73 -4.79 -3.65 -0.17
CA ASN A 73 -5.00 -4.72 0.79
C ASN A 73 -5.62 -4.19 2.09
N CYS A 74 -6.81 -4.69 2.43
CA CYS A 74 -7.51 -4.37 3.67
C CYS A 74 -7.71 -5.64 4.51
N SER A 75 -6.61 -6.21 5.01
CA SER A 75 -6.60 -7.48 5.74
C SER A 75 -6.90 -7.31 7.22
N GLY A 76 -8.08 -7.72 7.70
CA GLY A 76 -8.45 -7.48 9.11
C GLY A 76 -9.57 -8.34 9.68
N ASN A 77 -10.17 -9.19 8.84
CA ASN A 77 -11.44 -9.86 9.16
C ASN A 77 -12.49 -8.91 9.79
N PRO A 78 -12.91 -7.84 9.08
CA PRO A 78 -13.85 -6.82 9.61
C PRO A 78 -15.23 -7.40 10.02
N LEU A 79 -15.54 -8.60 9.52
CA LEU A 79 -16.76 -9.34 9.83
C LEU A 79 -16.65 -10.20 11.10
N HIS A 80 -15.46 -10.32 11.72
CA HIS A 80 -15.31 -11.05 12.97
C HIS A 80 -16.20 -10.45 14.07
N PRO A 81 -16.98 -11.27 14.81
CA PRO A 81 -17.86 -10.76 15.84
C PRO A 81 -17.07 -10.18 17.03
N GLY A 82 -17.61 -9.15 17.67
CA GLY A 82 -17.04 -8.59 18.90
C GLY A 82 -16.00 -7.49 18.68
N PRO A 83 -15.23 -7.15 19.73
CA PRO A 83 -14.31 -6.00 19.71
C PRO A 83 -13.20 -6.10 18.65
N GLN A 84 -12.67 -7.31 18.40
CA GLN A 84 -11.57 -7.52 17.46
C GLN A 84 -11.95 -7.11 16.02
N GLY A 85 -13.09 -7.58 15.51
CA GLY A 85 -13.52 -7.19 14.16
C GLY A 85 -13.92 -5.72 14.05
N LYS A 86 -14.44 -5.11 15.13
CA LYS A 86 -14.76 -3.67 15.16
C LYS A 86 -13.53 -2.77 15.04
N GLN A 87 -12.36 -3.22 15.47
CA GLN A 87 -11.11 -2.47 15.35
C GLN A 87 -10.62 -2.33 13.90
N HIS A 88 -11.07 -3.24 13.02
CA HIS A 88 -10.63 -3.34 11.63
C HIS A 88 -11.72 -2.90 10.62
N ARG A 89 -12.69 -2.08 11.07
CA ARG A 89 -13.75 -1.52 10.22
C ARG A 89 -13.48 -0.08 9.83
#